data_AF-A0A5T1P1N9-F1
#
_entry.id   AF-A0A5T1P1N9-F1
#
_cell.length_a   1.000
_cell.length_b   1.000
_cell.length_c   1.000
_cell.angle_alpha   90.00
_cell.angle_beta   90.00
_cell.angle_gamma   90.00
#
_symmetry.space_group_name_H-M   'P 1'
#
loop_
_entity.id
_entity.type
_entity.pdbx_description
1 polymer ?
#
loop_
_entity_poly.entity_id
_entity_poly.type
_entity_poly.pdbx_seq_one_letter_code
_entity_poly.pdbx_strand_id
1 'polypeptide(L)'
;PNDEEKEIINKTISIKKTMEDFAKFANEIQKISLDDKLKQYNEQINKFCEIVEYKLSHNAKNYNTFLDHFVEDGKQKLNTFSEIFTKMTKNTKWYLIFFSFTSIGLGIALGILILLTYIKYSEYNNLKERVSTITQGLATISIDENSKGSFTLSFAKNKKTIFNENKNSIQITLQGGE
;
A
#
# COMPACT_ATOMS: atom_id res chain seq x y z
N PRO A 1 110.33 15.59 -49.84
CA PRO A 1 109.70 14.26 -49.64
C PRO A 1 109.17 13.70 -50.96
N ASN A 2 109.50 12.45 -51.25
CA ASN A 2 108.91 11.69 -52.35
C ASN A 2 107.38 11.55 -52.12
N ASP A 3 106.58 11.40 -53.18
CA ASP A 3 105.12 11.32 -53.08
C ASP A 3 104.65 10.18 -52.18
N GLU A 4 105.43 9.09 -52.16
CA GLU A 4 105.26 7.94 -51.24
C GLU A 4 105.42 8.33 -49.76
N GLU A 5 106.40 9.16 -49.42
CA GLU A 5 106.62 9.62 -48.04
C GLU A 5 105.50 10.54 -47.58
N LYS A 6 104.98 11.40 -48.47
CA LYS A 6 103.83 12.26 -48.15
C LYS A 6 102.56 11.45 -47.93
N GLU A 7 102.35 10.38 -48.70
CA GLU A 7 101.20 9.48 -48.52
C GLU A 7 101.26 8.74 -47.19
N ILE A 8 102.45 8.24 -46.81
CA ILE A 8 102.68 7.57 -45.52
C ILE A 8 102.43 8.54 -44.35
N ILE A 9 102.94 9.77 -44.44
CA ILE A 9 102.71 10.80 -43.41
C ILE A 9 101.23 11.12 -43.28
N ASN A 10 100.50 11.27 -44.40
CA ASN A 10 99.09 11.60 -44.38
C ASN A 10 98.23 10.47 -43.79
N LYS A 11 98.53 9.21 -44.15
CA LYS A 11 97.90 8.03 -43.53
C LYS A 11 98.18 7.96 -42.03
N THR A 12 99.41 8.26 -41.62
CA THR A 12 99.80 8.28 -40.20
C THR A 12 99.05 9.36 -39.42
N ILE A 13 98.90 10.56 -39.97
CA ILE A 13 98.13 11.65 -39.37
C ILE A 13 96.64 11.28 -39.27
N SER A 14 96.08 10.66 -40.32
CA SER A 14 94.69 10.19 -40.30
C SER A 14 94.46 9.12 -39.24
N ILE A 15 95.37 8.14 -39.10
CA ILE A 15 95.29 7.10 -38.08
C ILE A 15 95.36 7.71 -36.69
N LYS A 16 96.28 8.66 -36.46
CA LYS A 16 96.41 9.37 -35.19
C LYS A 16 95.13 10.11 -34.83
N LYS A 17 94.52 10.82 -35.78
CA LYS A 17 93.25 11.53 -35.58
C LYS A 17 92.12 10.56 -35.23
N THR A 18 92.02 9.43 -35.95
CA THR A 18 91.02 8.39 -35.65
C THR A 18 91.20 7.82 -34.24
N MET A 19 92.44 7.62 -33.78
CA MET A 19 92.73 7.15 -32.42
C MET A 19 92.34 8.18 -31.35
N GLU A 20 92.58 9.47 -31.60
CA GLU A 20 92.18 10.56 -30.69
C GLU A 20 90.65 10.68 -30.60
N ASP A 21 89.94 10.56 -31.72
CA ASP A 21 88.47 10.59 -31.76
C ASP A 21 87.87 9.36 -31.06
N PHE A 22 88.49 8.18 -31.21
CA PHE A 22 88.08 6.97 -30.50
C PHE A 22 88.29 7.08 -28.98
N ALA A 23 89.39 7.69 -28.55
CA ALA A 23 89.66 7.94 -27.13
C ALA A 23 88.66 8.94 -26.52
N LYS A 24 88.27 9.99 -27.26
CA LYS A 24 87.22 10.92 -26.83
C LYS A 24 85.87 10.22 -26.71
N PHE A 25 85.50 9.41 -27.70
CA PHE A 25 84.26 8.64 -27.69
C PHE A 25 84.22 7.66 -26.50
N ALA A 26 85.30 6.93 -26.24
CA ALA A 26 85.39 6.03 -25.08
C ALA A 26 85.24 6.79 -23.75
N ASN A 27 85.85 7.97 -23.62
CA ASN A 27 85.72 8.84 -22.44
C ASN A 27 84.29 9.40 -22.27
N GLU A 28 83.60 9.73 -23.36
CA GLU A 28 82.21 10.17 -23.31
C GLU A 28 81.26 9.03 -22.93
N ILE A 29 81.51 7.81 -23.41
CA ILE A 29 80.78 6.62 -22.96
C ILE A 29 81.04 6.34 -21.47
N GLN A 30 82.28 6.50 -21.00
CA GLN A 30 82.64 6.27 -19.60
C GLN A 30 81.99 7.30 -18.65
N LYS A 31 81.69 8.51 -19.14
CA LYS A 31 80.90 9.54 -18.42
C LYS A 31 79.41 9.23 -18.36
N ILE A 32 78.89 8.38 -19.24
CA ILE A 32 77.55 7.82 -19.14
C ILE A 32 77.64 6.64 -18.16
N SER A 33 77.55 6.96 -16.87
CA SER A 33 77.34 5.96 -15.82
C SER A 33 75.98 5.30 -16.04
N LEU A 34 75.99 4.20 -16.81
CA LEU A 34 74.81 3.34 -17.02
C LEU A 34 74.25 2.87 -15.67
N ASP A 35 75.13 2.73 -14.68
CA ASP A 35 74.84 2.30 -13.32
C ASP A 35 74.02 3.34 -12.54
N ASP A 36 74.34 4.63 -12.63
CA ASP A 36 73.56 5.68 -11.94
C ASP A 36 72.16 5.83 -12.55
N LYS A 37 72.04 5.71 -13.88
CA LYS A 37 70.73 5.70 -14.55
C LYS A 37 69.91 4.47 -14.18
N LEU A 38 70.51 3.29 -14.16
CA LEU A 38 69.85 2.05 -13.72
C LEU A 38 69.39 2.15 -12.27
N LYS A 39 70.22 2.72 -11.39
CA LYS A 39 69.87 2.96 -9.99
C LYS A 39 68.69 3.91 -9.84
N GLN A 40 68.68 5.02 -10.58
CA GLN A 40 67.52 5.95 -10.61
C GLN A 40 66.25 5.28 -11.13
N TYR A 41 66.35 4.49 -12.20
CA TYR A 41 65.19 3.76 -12.72
C TYR A 41 64.66 2.75 -11.69
N ASN A 42 65.55 2.03 -11.01
CA ASN A 42 65.16 1.06 -9.99
C ASN A 42 64.46 1.74 -8.79
N GLU A 43 64.94 2.91 -8.36
CA GLU A 43 64.28 3.72 -7.35
C GLU A 43 62.90 4.22 -7.80
N GLN A 44 62.74 4.62 -9.07
CA GLN A 44 61.44 5.03 -9.62
C GLN A 44 60.46 3.86 -9.71
N ILE A 45 60.93 2.67 -10.11
CA ILE A 45 60.13 1.45 -10.17
C ILE A 45 59.66 1.06 -8.76
N ASN A 46 60.54 1.10 -7.76
CA ASN A 46 60.15 0.82 -6.38
C ASN A 46 59.09 1.80 -5.86
N LYS A 47 59.26 3.10 -6.10
CA LYS A 47 58.24 4.11 -5.74
C LYS A 47 56.90 3.86 -6.45
N PHE A 48 56.93 3.45 -7.71
CA PHE A 48 55.72 3.10 -8.45
C PHE A 48 55.02 1.87 -7.83
N CYS A 49 55.78 0.82 -7.51
CA CYS A 49 55.25 -0.37 -6.85
C CYS A 49 54.61 -0.03 -5.49
N GLU A 50 55.29 0.77 -4.66
CA GLU A 50 54.75 1.23 -3.37
C GLU A 50 53.41 2.00 -3.54
N ILE A 51 53.33 2.89 -4.54
CA ILE A 51 52.10 3.65 -4.83
C ILE A 51 50.97 2.71 -5.27
N VAL A 52 51.28 1.72 -6.10
CA VAL A 52 50.29 0.74 -6.60
C VAL A 52 49.80 -0.15 -5.46
N GLU A 53 50.70 -0.70 -4.65
CA GLU A 53 50.35 -1.50 -3.48
C GLU A 53 49.49 -0.73 -2.49
N TYR A 54 49.87 0.53 -2.20
CA TYR A 54 49.08 1.41 -1.35
C TYR A 54 47.68 1.63 -1.93
N LYS A 55 47.56 2.00 -3.21
CA LYS A 55 46.26 2.25 -3.84
C LYS A 55 45.38 0.99 -3.87
N LEU A 56 45.96 -0.17 -4.17
CA LEU A 56 45.22 -1.44 -4.19
C LEU A 56 44.73 -1.81 -2.79
N SER A 57 45.60 -1.73 -1.78
CA SER A 57 45.25 -2.02 -0.38
C SER A 57 44.19 -1.05 0.14
N HIS A 58 44.37 0.25 -0.13
CA HIS A 58 43.43 1.27 0.30
C HIS A 58 42.07 1.15 -0.39
N ASN A 59 42.04 0.87 -1.69
CA ASN A 59 40.78 0.61 -2.40
C ASN A 59 40.08 -0.66 -1.93
N ALA A 60 40.83 -1.75 -1.68
CA ALA A 60 40.27 -2.98 -1.14
C ALA A 60 39.63 -2.73 0.24
N LYS A 61 40.30 -1.95 1.10
CA LYS A 61 39.76 -1.56 2.40
C LYS A 61 38.48 -0.72 2.26
N ASN A 62 38.49 0.28 1.39
CA ASN A 62 37.32 1.13 1.14
C ASN A 62 36.13 0.31 0.60
N TYR A 63 36.40 -0.67 -0.28
CA TYR A 63 35.38 -1.55 -0.81
C TYR A 63 34.76 -2.44 0.28
N ASN A 64 35.59 -3.01 1.16
CA ASN A 64 35.09 -3.78 2.30
C ASN A 64 34.25 -2.92 3.25
N THR A 65 34.71 -1.70 3.57
CA THR A 65 33.94 -0.76 4.40
C THR A 65 32.61 -0.38 3.75
N PHE A 66 32.59 -0.16 2.44
CA PHE A 66 31.34 0.07 1.70
C PHE A 66 30.40 -1.12 1.78
N LEU A 67 30.90 -2.35 1.58
CA LEU A 67 30.09 -3.56 1.67
C LEU A 67 29.53 -3.78 3.08
N ASP A 68 30.33 -3.56 4.12
CA ASP A 68 29.89 -3.68 5.51
C ASP A 68 28.74 -2.71 5.80
N HIS A 69 28.90 -1.44 5.43
CA HIS A 69 27.83 -0.44 5.57
C HIS A 69 26.59 -0.75 4.74
N PHE A 70 26.76 -1.26 3.52
CA PHE A 70 25.64 -1.66 2.66
C PHE A 70 24.83 -2.81 3.29
N VAL A 71 25.53 -3.82 3.85
CA VAL A 71 24.90 -4.95 4.52
C VAL A 71 24.20 -4.50 5.81
N GLU A 72 24.83 -3.62 6.58
CA GLU A 72 24.28 -3.09 7.83
C GLU A 72 23.02 -2.23 7.59
N ASP A 73 23.06 -1.31 6.64
CA ASP A 73 21.91 -0.49 6.22
C ASP A 73 20.77 -1.37 5.67
N GLY A 74 21.10 -2.39 4.88
CA GLY A 74 20.14 -3.38 4.40
C GLY A 74 19.44 -4.14 5.52
N LYS A 75 20.19 -4.59 6.54
CA LYS A 75 19.63 -5.25 7.73
C LYS A 75 18.73 -4.31 8.53
N GLN A 76 19.14 -3.06 8.73
CA GLN A 76 18.35 -2.09 9.47
C GLN A 76 17.02 -1.82 8.77
N LYS A 77 17.03 -1.57 7.46
CA LYS A 77 15.83 -1.36 6.65
C LYS A 77 14.89 -2.57 6.69
N LEU A 78 15.43 -3.78 6.58
CA LEU A 78 14.64 -5.01 6.68
C LEU A 78 13.98 -5.17 8.05
N ASN A 79 14.70 -4.86 9.13
CA ASN A 79 14.13 -4.89 10.48
C ASN A 79 13.01 -3.87 10.65
N THR A 80 13.21 -2.63 10.20
CA THR A 80 12.18 -1.60 10.23
C THR A 80 10.95 -2.00 9.40
N PHE A 81 11.16 -2.54 8.21
CA PHE A 81 10.07 -3.05 7.38
C PHE A 81 9.31 -4.18 8.07
N SER A 82 10.02 -5.15 8.65
CA SER A 82 9.43 -6.26 9.39
C SER A 82 8.60 -5.79 10.58
N GLU A 83 9.08 -4.79 11.32
CA GLU A 83 8.37 -4.20 12.46
C GLU A 83 7.09 -3.49 12.00
N ILE A 84 7.17 -2.65 10.97
CA ILE A 84 6.01 -1.97 10.38
C ILE A 84 4.99 -2.99 9.88
N PHE A 85 5.43 -4.00 9.12
CA PHE A 85 4.57 -5.04 8.58
C PHE A 85 3.90 -5.88 9.67
N THR A 86 4.63 -6.23 10.72
CA THR A 86 4.09 -6.95 11.88
C THR A 86 3.04 -6.12 12.61
N LYS A 87 3.32 -4.82 12.84
CA LYS A 87 2.38 -3.90 13.47
C LYS A 87 1.12 -3.73 12.62
N MET A 88 1.28 -3.54 11.31
CA MET A 88 0.18 -3.45 10.35
C MET A 88 -0.68 -4.72 10.39
N THR A 89 -0.06 -5.90 10.33
CA THR A 89 -0.76 -7.19 10.36
C THR A 89 -1.54 -7.38 11.66
N LYS A 90 -0.95 -7.03 12.82
CA LYS A 90 -1.64 -7.09 14.11
C LYS A 90 -2.85 -6.14 14.16
N ASN A 91 -2.67 -4.90 13.72
CA ASN A 91 -3.76 -3.91 13.68
C ASN A 91 -4.89 -4.35 12.75
N THR A 92 -4.56 -4.86 11.56
CA THR A 92 -5.55 -5.36 10.59
C THR A 92 -6.36 -6.52 11.16
N LYS A 93 -5.72 -7.47 11.87
CA LYS A 93 -6.45 -8.55 12.55
C LYS A 93 -7.45 -8.01 13.56
N TRP A 94 -7.03 -7.07 14.41
CA TRP A 94 -7.91 -6.48 15.42
C TRP A 94 -9.06 -5.68 14.80
N TYR A 95 -8.77 -4.92 13.73
CA TYR A 95 -9.78 -4.22 12.95
C TYR A 95 -10.82 -5.16 12.34
N LEU A 96 -10.40 -6.28 11.73
CA LEU A 96 -11.32 -7.26 11.15
C LEU A 96 -12.23 -7.90 12.20
N ILE A 97 -11.67 -8.20 13.38
CA ILE A 97 -12.45 -8.72 14.52
C ILE A 97 -13.49 -7.67 14.95
N PHE A 98 -13.06 -6.43 15.17
CA PHE A 98 -13.95 -5.33 15.55
C PHE A 98 -15.06 -5.11 14.51
N PHE A 99 -14.68 -5.02 13.23
CA PHE A 99 -15.62 -4.86 12.12
C PHE A 99 -16.67 -5.97 12.11
N SER A 100 -16.26 -7.23 12.29
CA SER A 100 -17.17 -8.38 12.34
C SER A 100 -18.19 -8.26 13.47
N PHE A 101 -17.76 -7.87 14.68
CA PHE A 101 -18.69 -7.67 15.79
C PHE A 101 -19.66 -6.52 15.52
N THR A 102 -19.17 -5.40 14.97
CA THR A 102 -20.03 -4.26 14.65
C THR A 102 -21.04 -4.58 13.56
N SER A 103 -20.66 -5.33 12.52
CA SER A 103 -21.58 -5.71 11.45
C SER A 103 -22.66 -6.67 11.94
N ILE A 104 -22.32 -7.61 12.83
CA ILE A 104 -23.29 -8.51 13.46
C ILE A 104 -24.27 -7.69 14.32
N GLY A 105 -23.76 -6.80 15.18
CA GLY A 105 -24.59 -5.97 16.04
C GLY A 105 -25.55 -5.08 15.24
N LEU A 106 -25.06 -4.46 14.16
CA LEU A 106 -25.86 -3.64 13.26
C LEU A 106 -26.94 -4.47 12.54
N GLY A 107 -26.58 -5.68 12.07
CA GLY A 107 -27.51 -6.61 11.46
C GLY A 107 -28.64 -7.04 12.40
N ILE A 108 -28.32 -7.33 13.67
CA ILE A 108 -29.32 -7.67 14.70
C ILE A 108 -30.25 -6.48 14.95
N ALA A 109 -29.70 -5.28 15.14
CA ALA A 109 -30.50 -4.07 15.40
C ALA A 109 -31.45 -3.76 14.24
N LEU A 110 -30.97 -3.82 13.00
CA LEU A 110 -31.79 -3.63 11.81
C LEU A 110 -32.85 -4.73 11.66
N GLY A 111 -32.50 -5.99 11.94
CA GLY A 111 -33.44 -7.11 11.91
C GLY A 111 -34.59 -6.94 12.89
N ILE A 112 -34.29 -6.54 14.13
CA ILE A 112 -35.31 -6.24 15.15
C ILE A 112 -36.21 -5.08 14.71
N LEU A 113 -35.62 -4.01 14.18
CA LEU A 113 -36.37 -2.84 13.72
C LEU A 113 -37.35 -3.20 12.59
N ILE A 114 -36.89 -3.98 11.61
CA ILE A 114 -37.73 -4.48 10.51
C ILE A 114 -38.87 -5.35 11.06
N LEU A 115 -38.57 -6.28 11.98
CA LEU A 115 -39.57 -7.14 12.58
C LEU A 115 -40.64 -6.35 13.34
N LEU A 116 -40.23 -5.38 14.17
CA LEU A 116 -41.16 -4.50 14.89
C LEU A 116 -42.03 -3.68 13.94
N THR A 117 -41.44 -3.15 12.87
CA THR A 117 -42.16 -2.40 11.84
C THR A 117 -43.19 -3.29 11.15
N TYR A 118 -42.83 -4.54 10.82
CA TYR A 118 -43.74 -5.50 10.21
C TYR A 118 -44.92 -5.86 11.13
N ILE A 119 -44.65 -6.13 12.42
CA ILE A 119 -45.70 -6.41 13.41
C ILE A 119 -46.67 -5.24 13.49
N LYS A 120 -46.17 -4.01 13.63
CA LYS A 120 -46.99 -2.79 13.69
C LYS A 120 -47.80 -2.56 12.41
N TYR A 121 -47.22 -2.83 11.25
CA TYR A 121 -47.91 -2.73 9.97
C TYR A 121 -49.06 -3.75 9.86
N SER A 122 -48.83 -4.99 10.30
CA SER A 122 -49.86 -6.04 10.34
C SER A 122 -51.00 -5.68 11.31
N GLU A 123 -50.67 -5.23 12.53
CA GLU A 123 -51.66 -4.72 13.49
C GLU A 123 -52.51 -3.60 12.91
N TYR A 124 -51.88 -2.64 12.22
CA TYR A 124 -52.57 -1.53 11.58
C TYR A 124 -53.53 -2.01 10.49
N ASN A 125 -53.11 -2.94 9.62
CA ASN A 125 -53.98 -3.48 8.57
C ASN A 125 -55.17 -4.25 9.15
N ASN A 126 -54.96 -5.06 10.19
CA ASN A 126 -56.04 -5.76 10.88
C ASN A 126 -57.01 -4.77 11.54
N LEU A 127 -56.51 -3.69 12.15
CA LEU A 127 -57.34 -2.65 12.73
C LEU A 127 -58.13 -1.90 11.64
N LYS A 128 -57.49 -1.57 10.52
CA LYS A 128 -58.11 -0.91 9.38
C LYS A 128 -59.25 -1.75 8.82
N GLU A 129 -59.04 -3.06 8.68
CA GLU A 129 -60.08 -4.00 8.25
C GLU A 129 -61.25 -4.02 9.24
N ARG A 130 -60.98 -4.19 10.54
CA ARG A 130 -62.02 -4.16 11.58
C ARG A 130 -62.81 -2.85 11.58
N VAL A 131 -62.14 -1.70 11.52
CA VAL A 131 -62.79 -0.39 11.47
C VAL A 131 -63.63 -0.24 10.20
N SER A 132 -63.13 -0.72 9.05
CA SER A 132 -63.90 -0.72 7.80
C SER A 132 -65.18 -1.56 7.93
N THR A 133 -65.08 -2.77 8.50
CA THR A 133 -66.24 -3.65 8.73
C THR A 133 -67.26 -3.00 9.67
N ILE A 134 -66.81 -2.40 10.77
CA ILE A 134 -67.69 -1.69 11.71
C ILE A 134 -68.33 -0.48 11.04
N THR A 135 -67.57 0.31 10.28
CA THR A 135 -68.07 1.51 9.59
C THR A 135 -69.10 1.14 8.53
N GLN A 136 -68.88 0.07 7.77
CA GLN A 136 -69.87 -0.45 6.82
C GLN A 136 -71.14 -0.93 7.53
N GLY A 137 -71.03 -1.62 8.67
CA GLY A 137 -72.17 -2.04 9.48
C GLY A 137 -72.97 -0.86 10.07
N LEU A 138 -72.28 0.21 10.46
CA LEU A 138 -72.91 1.44 10.95
C LEU A 138 -73.54 2.27 9.82
N ALA A 139 -72.91 2.33 8.64
CA ALA A 139 -73.44 3.05 7.47
C ALA A 139 -74.76 2.43 6.96
N THR A 140 -75.03 1.16 7.24
CA THR A 140 -76.34 0.54 6.98
C THR A 140 -77.45 0.96 7.96
N ILE A 141 -77.15 1.74 9.01
CA ILE A 141 -78.14 2.30 9.93
C ILE A 141 -78.55 3.68 9.43
N SER A 142 -79.74 3.79 8.83
CA SER A 142 -80.33 5.08 8.47
C SER A 142 -81.51 5.41 9.39
N ILE A 143 -81.54 6.66 9.87
CA ILE A 143 -82.66 7.23 10.60
C ILE A 143 -83.32 8.24 9.66
N ASP A 144 -84.51 7.91 9.20
CA ASP A 144 -85.32 8.80 8.36
C ASP A 144 -86.48 9.33 9.20
N GLU A 145 -86.62 10.65 9.27
CA GLU A 145 -87.71 11.32 9.95
C GLU A 145 -88.82 11.54 8.93
N ASN A 146 -89.89 10.74 9.04
CA ASN A 146 -90.99 10.87 8.11
C ASN A 146 -91.87 12.05 8.51
N SER A 147 -92.49 12.71 7.53
CA SER A 147 -93.30 13.95 7.62
C SER A 147 -94.48 13.96 8.61
N LYS A 148 -94.69 12.88 9.38
CA LYS A 148 -95.69 12.71 10.44
C LYS A 148 -95.09 12.59 11.85
N GLY A 149 -93.81 12.90 12.04
CA GLY A 149 -93.14 12.88 13.35
C GLY A 149 -92.74 11.50 13.86
N SER A 150 -92.68 10.50 12.97
CA SER A 150 -92.26 9.13 13.29
C SER A 150 -90.85 8.87 12.76
N PHE A 151 -89.93 8.43 13.62
CA PHE A 151 -88.58 8.03 13.24
C PHE A 151 -88.55 6.57 12.79
N THR A 152 -88.01 6.31 11.60
CA THR A 152 -87.80 4.96 11.08
C THR A 152 -86.32 4.60 11.16
N LEU A 153 -85.98 3.60 11.97
CA LEU A 153 -84.63 3.03 12.05
C LEU A 153 -84.53 1.86 11.06
N SER A 154 -83.77 2.04 9.98
CA SER A 154 -83.53 0.98 8.99
C SER A 154 -82.13 0.43 9.15
N PHE A 155 -81.99 -0.90 9.14
CA PHE A 155 -80.70 -1.60 9.21
C PHE A 155 -80.70 -2.83 8.32
N ALA A 156 -79.53 -3.22 7.80
CA ALA A 156 -79.40 -4.40 6.97
C ALA A 156 -79.76 -5.67 7.77
N LYS A 157 -80.72 -6.45 7.26
CA LYS A 157 -81.20 -7.68 7.91
C LYS A 157 -80.13 -8.78 7.84
N ASN A 158 -79.39 -8.99 8.93
CA ASN A 158 -78.47 -10.12 9.07
C ASN A 158 -79.11 -11.22 9.95
N LYS A 159 -78.66 -12.48 9.80
CA LYS A 159 -79.19 -13.67 10.50
C LYS A 159 -79.07 -13.62 12.04
N LYS A 160 -78.37 -12.62 12.60
CA LYS A 160 -78.12 -12.44 14.04
C LYS A 160 -78.93 -11.31 14.69
N THR A 161 -79.83 -10.66 13.96
CA THR A 161 -80.67 -9.59 14.53
C THR A 161 -81.84 -10.19 15.31
N ILE A 162 -81.89 -9.92 16.61
CA ILE A 162 -82.97 -10.39 17.49
C ILE A 162 -83.89 -9.22 17.80
N PHE A 163 -85.17 -9.39 17.48
CA PHE A 163 -86.24 -8.46 17.84
C PHE A 163 -86.99 -9.01 19.03
N ASN A 164 -87.04 -8.23 20.11
CA ASN A 164 -87.88 -8.55 21.27
C ASN A 164 -88.86 -7.41 21.50
N GLU A 165 -90.15 -7.71 21.39
CA GLU A 165 -91.23 -6.76 21.56
C GLU A 165 -91.81 -6.91 22.97
N ASN A 166 -91.73 -5.85 23.77
CA ASN A 166 -92.38 -5.78 25.07
C ASN A 166 -93.55 -4.79 24.98
N LYS A 167 -94.58 -4.96 25.82
CA LYS A 167 -95.86 -4.23 25.75
C LYS A 167 -95.74 -2.70 25.70
N ASN A 168 -94.62 -2.14 26.18
CA ASN A 168 -94.36 -0.70 26.23
C ASN A 168 -93.08 -0.25 25.49
N SER A 169 -92.32 -1.16 24.86
CA SER A 169 -91.08 -0.81 24.15
C SER A 169 -90.60 -1.91 23.20
N ILE A 170 -90.09 -1.52 22.04
CA ILE A 170 -89.37 -2.42 21.13
C ILE A 170 -87.88 -2.37 21.48
N GLN A 171 -87.30 -3.51 21.85
CA GLN A 171 -85.86 -3.64 22.08
C GLN A 171 -85.23 -4.35 20.88
N ILE A 172 -84.29 -3.68 20.21
CA ILE A 172 -83.53 -4.23 19.08
C ILE A 172 -82.12 -4.49 19.58
N THR A 173 -81.72 -5.77 19.64
CA THR A 173 -80.36 -6.15 20.02
C THR A 173 -79.57 -6.50 18.77
N LEU A 174 -78.62 -5.64 18.42
CA LEU A 174 -77.65 -5.89 17.35
C LEU A 174 -76.42 -6.56 17.96
N GLN A 175 -76.29 -7.88 17.81
CA GLN A 175 -75.05 -8.57 18.16
C GLN A 175 -73.98 -8.24 17.12
N GLY A 176 -73.01 -7.40 17.49
CA GLY A 176 -71.80 -7.19 16.70
C GLY A 176 -71.06 -8.51 16.53
N GLY A 177 -70.77 -8.90 15.28
CA GLY A 177 -70.02 -10.11 14.99
C GLY A 177 -68.52 -9.94 15.26
N GLU A 178 -67.88 -11.04 15.68
CA GLU A 178 -66.44 -11.26 15.49
C GLU A 178 -66.04 -11.20 14.03
#